data_AF-A0A353XTB9-F1
#
_entry.id   AF-A0A353XTB9-F1
#
_cell.length_a   1.000
_cell.length_b   1.000
_cell.length_c   1.000
_cell.angle_alpha   90.00
_cell.angle_beta   90.00
_cell.angle_gamma   90.00
#
_symmetry.space_group_name_H-M   'P 1'
#
loop_
_entity.id
_entity.type
_entity.pdbx_description
1 polymer ?
#
loop_
_entity_poly.entity_id
_entity_poly.type
_entity_poly.pdbx_seq_one_letter_code
_entity_poly.pdbx_strand_id
1 'polypeptide(L)'
;GFMRHETNWFWSCINTKLSDQRQFMLNLSMGVNETGVSENACWIDGQIYYLPPVMFRRAETDKTEVWHISHQNLGWSQIEIDLTFTPLKVSKKTDDYGVIASIFEQWIGLYSGQIKLGQQTVTLDKIMGLAEDHFAKW
;
A
#
# COMPACT_ATOMS: atom_id res chain seq x y z
N GLY A 1 14.96 13.93 -0.07
CA GLY A 1 15.57 13.26 -1.24
C GLY A 1 15.11 13.96 -2.50
N PHE A 2 15.89 13.91 -3.57
CA PHE A 2 15.44 14.34 -4.91
C PHE A 2 14.79 13.14 -5.61
N MET A 3 13.59 13.31 -6.16
CA MET A 3 12.92 12.26 -6.90
C MET A 3 13.50 12.15 -8.34
N ARG A 4 13.31 11.01 -9.02
CA ARG A 4 13.79 10.80 -10.39
C ARG A 4 12.84 11.43 -11.42
N HIS A 5 13.37 11.87 -12.56
CA HIS A 5 12.63 12.42 -13.72
C HIS A 5 11.39 11.60 -14.13
N GLU A 6 11.39 10.29 -13.86
CA GLU A 6 10.19 9.45 -13.87
C GLU A 6 10.11 8.75 -12.51
N THR A 7 9.03 8.98 -11.76
CA THR A 7 8.80 8.36 -10.45
C THR A 7 7.41 7.76 -10.41
N ASN A 8 7.35 6.47 -10.09
CA ASN A 8 6.12 5.75 -9.79
C ASN A 8 6.11 5.44 -8.31
N TRP A 9 5.04 5.83 -7.62
CA TRP A 9 4.84 5.35 -6.26
C TRP A 9 3.46 4.75 -6.08
N PHE A 10 3.44 3.76 -5.19
CA PHE A 10 2.23 3.18 -4.67
C PHE A 10 2.17 3.45 -3.18
N TRP A 11 0.97 3.74 -2.69
CA TRP A 11 0.73 3.95 -1.28
C TRP A 11 -0.58 3.32 -0.83
N SER A 12 -0.64 2.83 0.40
CA SER A 12 -1.85 2.34 1.05
C SER A 12 -1.98 2.90 2.45
N CYS A 13 -3.22 3.24 2.81
CA CYS A 13 -3.55 3.67 4.16
C CYS A 13 -4.86 3.04 4.65
N ILE A 14 -4.84 2.55 5.89
CA ILE A 14 -6.00 2.03 6.61
C ILE A 14 -6.02 2.65 8.00
N ASN A 15 -7.20 3.02 8.48
CA ASN A 15 -7.49 3.28 9.89
C ASN A 15 -8.85 2.67 10.22
N THR A 16 -8.87 1.66 11.09
CA THR A 16 -10.08 0.91 11.40
C THR A 16 -10.04 0.30 12.80
N LYS A 17 -11.16 -0.28 13.22
CA LYS A 17 -11.25 -1.19 14.35
C LYS A 17 -11.42 -2.61 13.83
N LEU A 18 -10.54 -3.52 14.24
CA LEU A 18 -10.61 -4.94 13.86
C LEU A 18 -11.83 -5.62 14.52
N SER A 19 -12.17 -6.82 14.04
CA SER A 19 -13.29 -7.61 14.57
C SER A 19 -13.15 -7.91 16.07
N ASP A 20 -11.91 -8.11 16.53
CA ASP A 20 -11.54 -8.30 17.94
C ASP A 20 -11.44 -7.00 18.75
N GLN A 21 -11.93 -5.89 18.20
CA GLN A 21 -12.00 -4.56 18.81
C GLN A 21 -10.68 -3.80 18.97
N ARG A 22 -9.55 -4.36 18.51
CA ARG A 22 -8.28 -3.64 18.49
C ARG A 22 -8.30 -2.51 17.46
N GLN A 23 -7.70 -1.36 17.79
CA GLN A 23 -7.45 -0.29 16.83
C GLN A 23 -6.34 -0.71 15.89
N PHE A 24 -6.54 -0.56 14.59
CA PHE A 24 -5.57 -0.94 13.57
C PHE A 24 -5.35 0.19 12.56
N MET A 25 -4.09 0.52 12.34
CA MET A 25 -3.66 1.46 11.29
C MET A 25 -2.58 0.81 10.43
N LEU A 26 -2.56 1.13 9.14
CA LEU A 26 -1.58 0.60 8.19
C LEU A 26 -1.07 1.73 7.30
N ASN A 27 0.25 1.79 7.12
CA ASN A 27 0.93 2.61 6.13
C ASN A 27 1.83 1.70 5.30
N LEU A 28 1.60 1.61 4.00
CA LEU A 28 2.47 0.91 3.07
C LEU A 28 2.84 1.82 1.90
N SER A 29 4.07 1.72 1.44
CA SER A 29 4.63 2.48 0.34
C SER A 29 5.58 1.61 -0.49
N MET A 30 5.61 1.87 -1.80
CA MET A 30 6.56 1.28 -2.75
C MET A 30 6.93 2.33 -3.80
N GLY A 31 8.19 2.36 -4.24
CA GLY A 31 8.66 3.27 -5.30
C GLY A 31 9.12 4.65 -4.81
N VAL A 32 8.88 4.96 -3.52
CA VAL A 32 9.56 6.04 -2.79
C VAL A 32 10.70 5.46 -1.94
N ASN A 33 11.81 6.19 -1.80
CA ASN A 33 12.97 5.81 -0.99
C ASN A 33 13.63 4.44 -1.34
N GLU A 34 13.85 4.19 -2.64
CA GLU A 34 14.49 2.95 -3.17
C GLU A 34 15.92 2.66 -2.65
N THR A 35 16.52 3.57 -1.87
CA THR A 35 17.93 3.47 -1.42
C THR A 35 18.09 3.49 0.12
N GLY A 36 17.00 3.36 0.89
CA GLY A 36 17.02 3.54 2.35
C GLY A 36 16.17 2.56 3.18
N VAL A 37 15.68 3.06 4.32
CA VAL A 37 14.82 2.34 5.27
C VAL A 37 13.36 2.42 4.81
N SER A 38 12.62 1.32 4.92
CA SER A 38 11.19 1.30 4.62
C SER A 38 10.39 2.10 5.65
N GLU A 39 9.46 2.93 5.19
CA GLU A 39 8.50 3.68 6.03
C GLU A 39 7.24 2.84 6.31
N ASN A 40 7.23 1.58 5.89
CA ASN A 40 6.09 0.69 6.03
C ASN A 40 5.92 0.32 7.50
N ALA A 41 4.71 0.51 8.02
CA ALA A 41 4.40 0.22 9.41
C ALA A 41 2.91 -0.07 9.57
N CYS A 42 2.59 -0.84 10.60
CA CYS A 42 1.23 -0.88 11.13
C CYS A 42 1.23 -0.57 12.62
N TRP A 43 0.06 -0.19 13.13
CA TRP A 43 -0.17 0.06 14.54
C TRP A 43 -1.32 -0.79 15.04
N ILE A 44 -1.15 -1.35 16.23
CA ILE A 44 -2.16 -2.15 16.90
C ILE A 44 -2.29 -1.61 18.32
N ASP A 45 -3.44 -1.03 18.64
CA ASP A 45 -3.70 -0.33 19.91
C ASP A 45 -2.60 0.69 20.28
N GLY A 46 -2.08 1.40 19.28
CA GLY A 46 -1.03 2.41 19.43
C GLY A 46 0.41 1.87 19.40
N GLN A 47 0.62 0.56 19.51
CA GLN A 47 1.95 -0.05 19.36
C GLN A 47 2.34 -0.13 17.88
N ILE A 48 3.49 0.44 17.52
CA ILE A 48 4.03 0.38 16.15
C ILE A 48 4.73 -0.95 15.88
N TYR A 49 4.55 -1.47 14.67
CA TYR A 49 5.26 -2.60 14.08
C TYR A 49 5.83 -2.17 12.74
N TYR A 50 7.15 -2.18 12.62
CA TYR A 50 7.83 -1.89 11.35
C TYR A 50 7.67 -3.07 10.40
N LEU A 51 7.33 -2.78 9.16
CA LEU A 51 7.05 -3.75 8.12
C LEU A 51 8.18 -3.75 7.07
N PRO A 52 8.47 -4.88 6.43
CA PRO A 52 9.45 -4.94 5.36
C PRO A 52 8.98 -4.15 4.12
N PRO A 53 9.88 -3.93 3.15
CA PRO A 53 9.47 -3.49 1.82
C PRO A 53 8.36 -4.38 1.25
N VAL A 54 7.39 -3.77 0.58
CA VAL A 54 6.28 -4.47 -0.08
C VAL A 54 6.32 -4.27 -1.59
N MET A 55 5.62 -5.14 -2.30
CA MET A 55 5.34 -5.04 -3.72
C MET A 55 3.85 -4.87 -3.94
N PHE A 56 3.48 -3.85 -4.70
CA PHE A 56 2.13 -3.67 -5.24
C PHE A 56 2.10 -4.23 -6.67
N ARG A 57 1.10 -5.06 -6.97
CA ARG A 57 0.91 -5.66 -8.29
C ARG A 57 -0.55 -5.54 -8.69
N ARG A 58 -0.83 -4.84 -9.79
CA ARG A 58 -2.15 -4.85 -10.43
C ARG A 58 -2.27 -6.13 -11.25
N ALA A 59 -3.41 -6.80 -11.19
CA ALA A 59 -3.67 -7.97 -12.04
C ALA A 59 -3.69 -7.52 -13.51
N GLU A 60 -2.75 -8.02 -14.32
CA GLU A 60 -2.62 -7.63 -15.75
C GLU A 60 -3.82 -8.08 -16.60
N THR A 61 -4.56 -9.08 -16.14
CA THR A 61 -5.61 -9.76 -16.93
C THR A 61 -7.03 -9.44 -16.49
N ASP A 62 -7.21 -8.75 -15.37
CA ASP A 62 -8.54 -8.59 -14.78
C ASP A 62 -9.14 -7.22 -15.09
N LYS A 63 -10.39 -7.23 -15.58
CA LYS A 63 -11.24 -6.03 -15.74
C LYS A 63 -11.54 -5.29 -14.42
N THR A 64 -11.01 -5.76 -13.29
CA THR A 64 -11.43 -5.41 -11.93
C THR A 64 -10.44 -4.49 -11.21
N GLU A 65 -9.33 -4.11 -11.84
CA GLU A 65 -8.31 -3.20 -11.26
C GLU A 65 -7.85 -3.65 -9.87
N VAL A 66 -7.86 -4.96 -9.57
CA VAL A 66 -7.51 -5.52 -8.26
C VAL A 66 -6.00 -5.47 -8.03
N TRP A 67 -5.59 -5.10 -6.82
CA TRP A 67 -4.18 -5.00 -6.45
C TRP A 67 -3.84 -6.08 -5.44
N HIS A 68 -2.73 -6.76 -5.67
CA HIS A 68 -2.10 -7.66 -4.71
C HIS A 68 -0.91 -6.96 -4.08
N ILE A 69 -0.83 -7.01 -2.75
CA ILE A 69 0.21 -6.38 -1.97
C ILE A 69 0.87 -7.46 -1.13
N SER A 70 2.17 -7.67 -1.34
CA SER A 70 2.93 -8.71 -0.65
C SER A 70 4.28 -8.18 -0.19
N HIS A 71 4.79 -8.69 0.92
CA HIS A 71 6.15 -8.38 1.35
C HIS A 71 7.19 -8.92 0.36
N GLN A 72 8.35 -8.26 0.30
CA GLN A 72 9.53 -8.84 -0.35
C GLN A 72 10.22 -9.79 0.63
N ASN A 73 10.21 -11.09 0.32
CA ASN A 73 10.93 -12.06 1.12
C ASN A 73 12.44 -11.98 0.84
N LEU A 74 13.12 -11.17 1.65
CA LEU A 74 14.56 -10.97 1.59
C LEU A 74 15.32 -11.86 2.61
N GLY A 75 14.62 -12.81 3.26
CA GLY A 75 15.21 -13.79 4.19
C GLY A 75 15.54 -13.28 5.60
N TRP A 76 15.51 -11.96 5.84
CA TRP A 76 15.81 -11.37 7.16
C TRP A 76 14.58 -10.99 7.99
N SER A 77 13.40 -10.93 7.36
CA SER A 77 12.13 -10.59 8.01
C SER A 77 11.30 -11.85 8.28
N GLN A 78 10.75 -11.98 9.48
CA GLN A 78 9.73 -12.98 9.81
C GLN A 78 8.30 -12.47 9.59
N ILE A 79 8.17 -11.26 9.04
CA ILE A 79 6.88 -10.63 8.77
C ILE A 79 6.41 -11.05 7.38
N GLU A 80 5.22 -11.64 7.33
CA GLU A 80 4.55 -11.99 6.08
C GLU A 80 3.37 -11.05 5.86
N ILE A 81 3.34 -10.41 4.69
CA ILE A 81 2.20 -9.60 4.23
C ILE A 81 1.68 -10.24 2.96
N ASP A 82 0.37 -10.48 2.94
CA ASP A 82 -0.40 -10.90 1.77
C ASP A 82 -1.80 -10.28 1.84
N LEU A 83 -2.00 -9.23 1.06
CA LEU A 83 -3.23 -8.44 1.02
C LEU A 83 -3.74 -8.32 -0.42
N THR A 84 -5.04 -8.28 -0.55
CA THR A 84 -5.75 -7.93 -1.78
C THR A 84 -6.54 -6.66 -1.53
N PHE A 85 -6.38 -5.68 -2.41
CA PHE A 85 -7.20 -4.48 -2.47
C PHE A 85 -8.15 -4.56 -3.66
N THR A 86 -9.44 -4.51 -3.37
CA THR A 86 -10.51 -4.47 -4.36
C THR A 86 -11.01 -3.03 -4.46
N PRO A 87 -10.74 -2.31 -5.56
CA PRO A 87 -11.17 -0.92 -5.68
C PRO A 87 -12.69 -0.79 -5.81
N LEU A 88 -13.24 0.29 -5.23
CA LEU A 88 -14.65 0.64 -5.33
C LEU A 88 -14.86 1.95 -6.11
N LYS A 89 -13.99 2.94 -5.89
CA LYS A 89 -14.06 4.24 -6.54
C LYS A 89 -12.66 4.81 -6.73
N VAL A 90 -12.46 5.54 -7.82
CA VAL A 90 -11.24 6.29 -8.09
C VAL A 90 -11.53 7.77 -8.27
N SER A 91 -10.63 8.59 -7.74
CA SER A 91 -10.47 9.99 -8.12
C SER A 91 -9.19 10.10 -8.93
N LYS A 92 -9.28 10.60 -10.17
CA LYS A 92 -8.13 10.78 -11.07
C LYS A 92 -7.87 12.27 -11.26
N LYS A 93 -6.62 12.68 -11.08
CA LYS A 93 -6.14 14.01 -11.43
C LYS A 93 -5.03 13.87 -12.46
N THR A 94 -5.24 14.46 -13.63
CA THR A 94 -4.25 14.53 -14.70
C THR A 94 -3.87 15.99 -14.87
N ASP A 95 -2.60 16.30 -14.62
CA ASP A 95 -2.02 17.59 -14.92
C ASP A 95 -1.04 17.41 -16.10
N ASP A 96 -1.31 18.07 -17.23
CA ASP A 96 -0.47 18.07 -18.44
C ASP A 96 -0.12 19.51 -18.81
N TYR A 97 1.15 19.89 -18.56
CA TYR A 97 1.68 21.22 -18.89
C TYR A 97 2.72 21.15 -20.02
N GLY A 98 2.67 20.11 -20.86
CA GLY A 98 3.54 19.91 -22.03
C GLY A 98 4.94 19.36 -21.70
N VAL A 99 5.61 19.86 -20.67
CA VAL A 99 6.92 19.34 -20.19
C VAL A 99 6.76 18.45 -18.94
N ILE A 100 5.70 18.67 -18.17
CA ILE A 100 5.39 17.96 -16.93
C ILE A 100 4.05 17.25 -17.12
N ALA A 101 4.05 15.93 -16.90
CA ALA A 101 2.85 15.12 -16.87
C ALA A 101 2.78 14.38 -15.52
N SER A 102 1.71 14.62 -14.77
CA SER A 102 1.43 13.93 -13.51
C SER A 102 0.07 13.26 -13.60
N ILE A 103 0.02 11.95 -13.41
CA ILE A 103 -1.20 11.17 -13.27
C ILE A 103 -1.25 10.68 -11.83
N PHE A 104 -2.25 11.16 -11.10
CA PHE A 104 -2.51 10.74 -9.74
C PHE A 104 -3.88 10.05 -9.67
N GLU A 105 -3.87 8.80 -9.23
CA GLU A 105 -5.07 8.03 -8.97
C GLU A 105 -5.17 7.72 -7.47
N GLN A 106 -6.19 8.26 -6.81
CA GLN A 106 -6.53 7.89 -5.44
C GLN A 106 -7.77 7.02 -5.43
N TRP A 107 -7.62 5.81 -4.94
CA TRP A 107 -8.62 4.77 -4.89
C TRP A 107 -9.15 4.60 -3.47
N ILE A 108 -10.47 4.50 -3.34
CA ILE A 108 -11.14 3.99 -2.16
C ILE A 108 -11.56 2.56 -2.47
N GLY A 109 -11.28 1.63 -1.58
CA GLY A 109 -11.60 0.22 -1.78
C GLY A 109 -11.57 -0.60 -0.50
N LEU A 110 -11.58 -1.92 -0.68
CA LEU A 110 -11.66 -2.90 0.40
C LEU A 110 -10.39 -3.76 0.42
N TYR A 111 -9.76 -3.84 1.57
CA TYR A 111 -8.63 -4.71 1.86
C TYR A 111 -9.10 -6.01 2.50
N SER A 112 -8.63 -7.12 1.95
CA SER A 112 -8.77 -8.46 2.53
C SER A 112 -7.43 -9.19 2.51
N GLY A 113 -7.12 -9.98 3.53
CA GLY A 113 -5.88 -10.75 3.62
C GLY A 113 -5.31 -10.77 5.03
N GLN A 114 -4.00 -11.02 5.14
CA GLN A 114 -3.34 -11.17 6.43
C GLN A 114 -1.98 -10.48 6.50
N ILE A 115 -1.65 -10.02 7.70
CA ILE A 115 -0.32 -9.57 8.09
C ILE A 115 0.12 -10.40 9.30
N LYS A 116 1.16 -11.21 9.15
CA LYS A 116 1.76 -12.00 10.23
C LYS A 116 2.95 -11.25 10.80
N LEU A 117 2.91 -10.97 12.09
CA LEU A 117 3.90 -10.23 12.88
C LEU A 117 4.54 -11.18 13.90
N GLY A 118 5.20 -12.24 13.42
CA GLY A 118 5.70 -13.31 14.28
C GLY A 118 4.57 -14.16 14.87
N GLN A 119 4.32 -14.03 16.18
CA GLN A 119 3.27 -14.81 16.88
C GLN A 119 1.86 -14.24 16.73
N GLN A 120 1.74 -13.04 16.19
CA GLN A 120 0.48 -12.34 16.04
C GLN A 120 0.09 -12.21 14.58
N THR A 121 -1.19 -12.44 14.26
CA THR A 121 -1.73 -12.22 12.91
C THR A 121 -2.83 -11.17 12.97
N VAL A 122 -2.80 -10.24 12.01
CA VAL A 122 -3.89 -9.33 11.71
C VAL A 122 -4.59 -9.84 10.46
N THR A 123 -5.88 -10.13 10.57
CA THR A 123 -6.73 -10.50 9.44
C THR A 123 -7.59 -9.30 9.06
N LEU A 124 -7.53 -8.92 7.79
CA LEU A 124 -8.43 -7.94 7.20
C LEU A 124 -9.49 -8.69 6.40
N ASP A 125 -10.75 -8.36 6.64
CA ASP A 125 -11.88 -8.84 5.84
C ASP A 125 -12.73 -7.65 5.41
N LYS A 126 -12.60 -7.28 4.13
CA LYS A 126 -13.33 -6.18 3.49
C LYS A 126 -13.22 -4.87 4.28
N ILE A 127 -12.01 -4.57 4.75
CA ILE A 127 -11.72 -3.36 5.50
C ILE A 127 -11.55 -2.20 4.53
N MET A 128 -12.27 -1.10 4.75
CA MET A 128 -12.13 0.08 3.91
C MET A 128 -10.74 0.72 4.08
N GLY A 129 -10.15 1.16 2.96
CA GLY A 129 -8.91 1.90 2.96
C GLY A 129 -8.68 2.66 1.67
N LEU A 130 -7.55 3.37 1.63
CA LEU A 130 -7.08 4.12 0.48
C LEU A 130 -5.94 3.36 -0.21
N ALA A 131 -5.86 3.46 -1.52
CA ALA A 131 -4.69 3.10 -2.30
C ALA A 131 -4.37 4.23 -3.30
N GLU A 132 -3.12 4.55 -3.52
CA GLU A 132 -2.68 5.55 -4.49
C GLU A 132 -1.73 4.93 -5.50
N ASP A 133 -1.91 5.31 -6.77
CA ASP A 133 -0.99 5.06 -7.88
C ASP A 133 -0.62 6.44 -8.45
N HIS A 134 0.63 6.84 -8.28
CA HIS A 134 1.12 8.11 -8.79
C HIS A 134 2.23 7.84 -9.79
N PHE A 135 2.00 8.26 -11.04
CA PHE A 135 3.02 8.39 -12.07
C PHE A 135 3.36 9.87 -12.27
N ALA A 136 4.62 10.25 -12.06
CA ALA A 136 5.08 11.60 -12.29
C ALA A 136 6.28 11.61 -13.24
N LYS A 137 6.20 12.46 -14.27
CA LYS A 137 7.27 12.73 -15.22
C LYS A 137 7.49 14.25 -15.32
N TRP A 138 8.72 14.71 -15.08
CA TRP A 138 9.09 16.13 -15.10
C TRP A 138 10.48 16.37 -15.66
#